data_AF-A0A397C102-F1
#
_entry.id   AF-A0A397C102-F1
#
_cell.length_a   1.000
_cell.length_b   1.000
_cell.length_c   1.000
_cell.angle_alpha   90.00
_cell.angle_beta   90.00
_cell.angle_gamma   90.00
#
_symmetry.space_group_name_H-M   'P 1'
#
loop_
_entity.id
_entity.type
_entity.pdbx_description
1 polymer ?
#
loop_
_entity_poly.entity_id
_entity_poly.type
_entity_poly.pdbx_seq_one_letter_code
_entity_poly.pdbx_strand_id
1 'polypeptide(L)'
;KVDAAVEFDLWDKDKSGYLSASEYIRYCDQTYGGKLKVAMKFMRNADEHAREVDTRADLDIHFVLGLLPSLPQATFHANVASLTLHGRGVAMANYPHVLVMPAADRSLEDVFLKERPNDNQIRSMLHQVAEALAHLHDHGVVHGDLKKLNVLRVNHRMRLIDMDAATPFGAPVGAKFSSGSLPPGTVL
;
A
#
# COMPACT_ATOMS: atom_id res chain seq x y z
N LYS A 1 -7.00 -18.16 8.93
CA LYS A 1 -8.30 -17.46 8.89
C LYS A 1 -8.95 -17.65 10.25
N VAL A 2 -9.00 -16.61 11.08
CA VAL A 2 -9.83 -16.62 12.29
C VAL A 2 -11.28 -16.46 11.83
N ASP A 3 -12.19 -17.18 12.45
CA ASP A 3 -13.61 -17.16 12.08
C ASP A 3 -14.22 -15.81 12.50
N ALA A 4 -14.65 -15.01 11.53
CA ALA A 4 -15.13 -13.65 11.76
C ALA A 4 -16.36 -13.60 12.68
N ALA A 5 -17.15 -14.69 12.72
CA ALA A 5 -18.29 -14.81 13.63
C ALA A 5 -17.83 -14.95 15.10
N VAL A 6 -16.78 -15.73 15.35
CA VAL A 6 -16.22 -15.93 16.69
C VAL A 6 -15.56 -14.65 17.21
N GLU A 7 -14.95 -13.87 16.31
CA GLU A 7 -14.38 -12.58 16.66
C GLU A 7 -15.46 -11.54 16.99
N PHE A 8 -16.54 -11.47 16.21
CA PHE A 8 -17.66 -10.56 16.47
C PHE A 8 -18.31 -10.79 17.84
N ASP A 9 -18.60 -12.05 18.19
CA ASP A 9 -19.21 -12.43 19.47
C ASP A 9 -18.33 -12.10 20.69
N LEU A 10 -17.02 -11.95 20.47
CA LEU A 10 -16.04 -11.58 21.50
C LEU A 10 -16.10 -10.09 21.85
N TRP A 11 -16.53 -9.27 20.89
CA TRP A 11 -16.54 -7.81 20.99
C TRP A 11 -17.93 -7.23 21.27
N ASP A 12 -18.99 -7.89 20.80
CA ASP A 12 -20.39 -7.62 21.15
C ASP A 12 -20.66 -8.09 22.60
N LYS A 13 -20.35 -7.22 23.57
CA LYS A 13 -20.45 -7.59 24.99
C LYS A 13 -21.87 -7.56 25.52
N ASP A 14 -22.72 -6.74 24.89
CA ASP A 14 -24.14 -6.67 25.24
C ASP A 14 -24.99 -7.70 24.50
N LYS A 15 -24.39 -8.45 23.56
CA LYS A 15 -25.05 -9.48 22.73
C LYS A 15 -26.24 -8.92 21.95
N SER A 16 -26.16 -7.64 21.58
CA SER A 16 -27.22 -6.98 20.83
C SER A 16 -27.26 -7.41 19.37
N GLY A 17 -26.24 -8.11 18.88
CA GLY A 17 -26.05 -8.39 17.47
C GLY A 17 -25.49 -7.21 16.68
N TYR A 18 -25.10 -6.12 17.38
CA TYR A 18 -24.50 -4.92 16.81
C TYR A 18 -23.32 -4.47 17.68
N LEU A 19 -22.29 -3.88 17.07
CA LEU A 19 -21.22 -3.23 17.83
C LEU A 19 -21.61 -1.78 18.12
N SER A 20 -21.76 -1.43 19.39
CA SER A 20 -21.87 -0.02 19.79
C SER A 20 -20.60 0.75 19.40
N ALA A 21 -20.70 2.08 19.23
CA ALA A 21 -19.54 2.92 18.92
C ALA A 21 -18.39 2.73 19.93
N SER A 22 -18.73 2.58 21.21
CA SER A 22 -17.79 2.30 22.30
C SER A 22 -17.10 0.94 22.19
N GLU A 23 -17.83 -0.11 21.81
CA GLU A 23 -17.25 -1.44 21.62
C GLU A 23 -16.37 -1.50 20.37
N TYR A 24 -16.80 -0.84 19.29
CA TYR A 24 -16.00 -0.71 18.08
C TYR A 24 -14.70 0.07 18.32
N ILE A 25 -14.74 1.16 19.09
CA ILE A 25 -13.54 1.90 19.47
C ILE A 25 -12.63 1.04 20.35
N ARG A 26 -13.18 0.30 21.32
CA ARG A 26 -12.40 -0.58 22.19
C ARG A 26 -11.76 -1.75 21.43
N TYR A 27 -12.46 -2.32 20.46
CA TYR A 27 -11.90 -3.25 19.49
C TYR A 27 -10.76 -2.60 18.72
N CYS A 28 -10.98 -1.40 18.16
CA CYS A 28 -9.93 -0.69 17.44
C CYS A 28 -8.69 -0.41 18.31
N ASP A 29 -8.89 0.01 19.57
CA ASP A 29 -7.81 0.28 20.51
C ASP A 29 -7.03 -0.99 20.88
N GLN A 30 -7.70 -2.12 21.07
CA GLN A 30 -7.05 -3.39 21.40
C GLN A 30 -6.38 -4.05 20.19
N THR A 31 -6.97 -3.92 19.00
CA THR A 31 -6.50 -4.57 17.77
C THR A 31 -5.43 -3.74 17.06
N TYR A 32 -5.55 -2.42 17.06
CA TYR A 32 -4.66 -1.52 16.30
C TYR A 32 -3.82 -0.57 17.18
N GLY A 33 -4.05 -0.56 18.51
CA GLY A 33 -3.50 0.44 19.41
C GLY A 33 -4.21 1.78 19.24
N GLY A 34 -4.54 2.49 20.32
CA GLY A 34 -5.45 3.65 20.28
C GLY A 34 -5.07 4.86 19.42
N LYS A 35 -4.01 4.77 18.61
CA LYS A 35 -3.74 5.65 17.46
C LYS A 35 -3.22 4.83 16.28
N LEU A 36 -4.09 4.55 15.30
CA LEU A 36 -3.68 3.97 14.03
C LEU A 36 -3.05 5.05 13.14
N LYS A 37 -1.77 4.88 12.80
CA LYS A 37 -1.11 5.71 11.79
C LYS A 37 -1.32 5.09 10.42
N VAL A 38 -1.81 5.89 9.49
CA VAL A 38 -2.03 5.50 8.09
C VAL A 38 -1.30 6.44 7.15
N ALA A 39 -0.99 5.94 5.95
CA ALA A 39 -0.59 6.75 4.82
C ALA A 39 -1.77 6.89 3.85
N MET A 40 -2.05 8.12 3.43
CA MET A 40 -3.06 8.41 2.40
C MET A 40 -2.35 8.92 1.15
N LYS A 41 -2.43 8.16 0.05
CA LYS A 41 -1.91 8.56 -1.27
C LYS A 41 -3.06 9.11 -2.09
N PHE A 42 -3.06 10.42 -2.30
CA PHE A 42 -4.04 11.12 -3.15
C PHE A 42 -3.56 11.09 -4.60
N MET A 43 -4.41 10.64 -5.52
CA MET A 43 -4.08 10.38 -6.91
C MET A 43 -4.97 11.20 -7.84
N ARG A 44 -4.37 11.70 -8.93
CA ARG A 44 -5.06 12.53 -9.92
C ARG A 44 -5.84 11.69 -10.92
N ASN A 45 -5.22 10.59 -11.38
CA ASN A 45 -5.69 9.84 -12.53
C ASN A 45 -6.44 8.58 -12.09
N ALA A 46 -7.63 8.36 -12.64
CA ALA A 46 -8.50 7.24 -12.28
C ALA A 46 -7.93 5.89 -12.74
N ASP A 47 -7.25 5.85 -13.89
CA ASP A 47 -6.65 4.65 -14.48
C ASP A 47 -5.43 4.16 -13.71
N GLU A 48 -4.64 5.08 -13.12
CA GLU A 48 -3.56 4.74 -12.20
C GLU A 48 -4.10 4.19 -10.88
N HIS A 49 -5.16 4.82 -10.36
CA HIS A 49 -5.82 4.36 -9.13
C HIS A 49 -6.43 2.96 -9.31
N ALA A 50 -7.15 2.74 -10.41
CA ALA A 50 -7.73 1.44 -10.74
C ALA A 50 -6.63 0.38 -10.86
N ARG A 51 -5.53 0.64 -11.58
CA ARG A 51 -4.40 -0.30 -11.66
C ARG A 51 -3.80 -0.65 -10.31
N GLU A 52 -3.62 0.33 -9.42
CA GLU A 52 -3.13 0.08 -8.07
C GLU A 52 -4.06 -0.83 -7.26
N VAL A 53 -5.38 -0.66 -7.41
CA VAL A 53 -6.38 -1.50 -6.73
C VAL A 53 -6.44 -2.90 -7.35
N ASP A 54 -6.62 -2.98 -8.66
CA ASP A 54 -6.83 -4.22 -9.40
C ASP A 54 -5.60 -5.12 -9.32
N THR A 55 -4.39 -4.57 -9.47
CA THR A 55 -3.16 -5.35 -9.39
C THR A 55 -2.95 -5.94 -8.00
N ARG A 56 -3.42 -5.27 -6.94
CA ARG A 56 -3.26 -5.74 -5.56
C ARG A 56 -4.32 -6.74 -5.12
N ALA A 57 -5.40 -6.94 -5.89
CA ALA A 57 -6.56 -7.71 -5.47
C ALA A 57 -6.22 -9.15 -5.05
N ASP A 58 -5.32 -9.79 -5.81
CA ASP A 58 -4.95 -11.19 -5.60
C ASP A 58 -3.53 -11.36 -5.01
N LEU A 59 -2.89 -10.27 -4.58
CA LEU A 59 -1.52 -10.32 -4.06
C LEU A 59 -1.45 -10.44 -2.54
N ASP A 60 -0.57 -11.30 -2.03
CA ASP A 60 -0.36 -11.44 -0.60
C ASP A 60 0.29 -10.18 0.02
N ILE A 61 -0.36 -9.70 1.09
CA ILE A 61 0.01 -8.50 1.85
C ILE A 61 1.39 -8.56 2.51
N HIS A 62 2.00 -9.75 2.61
CA HIS A 62 3.36 -9.94 3.11
C HIS A 62 4.42 -9.52 2.10
N PHE A 63 4.10 -9.53 0.80
CA PHE A 63 5.02 -9.18 -0.28
C PHE A 63 4.72 -7.80 -0.87
N VAL A 64 3.45 -7.43 -0.97
CA VAL A 64 2.99 -6.12 -1.46
C VAL A 64 2.20 -5.46 -0.34
N LEU A 65 2.41 -4.17 -0.07
CA LEU A 65 1.71 -3.53 1.05
C LEU A 65 0.19 -3.55 0.81
N GLY A 66 -0.60 -4.10 1.73
CA GLY A 66 -2.05 -4.12 1.59
C GLY A 66 -2.68 -2.72 1.63
N LEU A 67 -3.86 -2.60 1.01
CA LEU A 67 -4.73 -1.43 1.20
C LEU A 67 -5.59 -1.64 2.46
N LEU A 68 -5.84 -0.54 3.18
CA LEU A 68 -6.80 -0.51 4.28
C LEU A 68 -8.20 -0.19 3.74
N PRO A 69 -9.26 -0.64 4.44
CA PRO A 69 -10.62 -0.23 4.12
C PRO A 69 -10.73 1.30 4.04
N SER A 70 -11.38 1.80 3.00
CA SER A 70 -11.59 3.22 2.79
C SER A 70 -13.04 3.51 2.42
N LEU A 71 -13.42 4.80 2.47
CA LEU A 71 -14.75 5.23 2.07
C LEU A 71 -15.00 4.88 0.59
N PRO A 72 -16.27 4.66 0.19
CA PRO A 72 -16.62 4.58 -1.22
C PRO A 72 -16.05 5.81 -1.96
N GLN A 73 -15.44 5.56 -3.13
CA GLN A 73 -14.74 6.64 -3.87
C GLN A 73 -15.67 7.82 -4.16
N ALA A 74 -16.96 7.59 -4.45
CA ALA A 74 -17.94 8.67 -4.65
C ALA A 74 -18.09 9.58 -3.42
N THR A 75 -18.12 9.00 -2.22
CA THR A 75 -18.18 9.77 -0.97
C THR A 75 -16.89 10.55 -0.76
N PHE A 76 -15.74 9.93 -1.02
CA PHE A 76 -14.46 10.61 -0.92
C PHE A 76 -14.34 11.77 -1.93
N HIS A 77 -14.75 11.56 -3.19
CA HIS A 77 -14.76 12.56 -4.27
C HIS A 77 -15.56 13.80 -3.91
N ALA A 78 -16.75 13.62 -3.33
CA ALA A 78 -17.60 14.74 -2.90
C ALA A 78 -16.94 15.59 -1.80
N ASN A 79 -16.21 14.96 -0.88
CA ASN A 79 -15.61 15.63 0.28
C ASN A 79 -14.22 16.21 -0.02
N VAL A 80 -13.44 15.56 -0.90
CA VAL A 80 -12.08 16.02 -1.24
C VAL A 80 -12.10 17.30 -2.09
N ALA A 81 -13.21 17.57 -2.79
CA ALA A 81 -13.39 18.79 -3.60
C ALA A 81 -13.33 20.08 -2.76
N SER A 82 -13.77 20.05 -1.51
CA SER A 82 -13.71 21.18 -0.59
C SER A 82 -12.47 21.18 0.31
N LEU A 83 -11.65 20.13 0.26
CA LEU A 83 -10.48 19.98 1.11
C LEU A 83 -9.30 20.80 0.56
N THR A 84 -8.76 21.66 1.42
CA THR A 84 -7.50 22.38 1.18
C THR A 84 -6.50 22.02 2.27
N LEU A 85 -5.31 21.56 1.88
CA LEU A 85 -4.25 21.28 2.84
C LEU A 85 -3.53 22.58 3.23
N HIS A 86 -3.89 23.12 4.40
CA HIS A 86 -3.53 24.45 4.90
C HIS A 86 -2.03 24.74 5.12
N GLY A 87 -1.13 23.78 4.83
CA GLY A 87 0.32 24.02 4.85
C GLY A 87 0.96 24.27 3.47
N ARG A 88 0.28 23.92 2.37
CA ARG A 88 0.83 24.03 1.01
C ARG A 88 -0.08 24.77 0.03
N GLY A 89 -1.29 25.16 0.44
CA GLY A 89 -2.27 25.80 -0.44
C GLY A 89 -2.74 24.90 -1.59
N VAL A 90 -2.59 23.58 -1.44
CA VAL A 90 -2.99 22.60 -2.47
C VAL A 90 -4.46 22.30 -2.30
N ALA A 91 -5.26 22.68 -3.31
CA ALA A 91 -6.63 22.25 -3.45
C ALA A 91 -6.66 20.77 -3.85
N MET A 92 -7.31 19.95 -3.04
CA MET A 92 -7.32 18.49 -3.23
C MET A 92 -8.33 18.03 -4.28
N ALA A 93 -9.15 18.94 -4.82
CA ALA A 93 -10.06 18.68 -5.94
C ALA A 93 -9.36 18.07 -7.17
N ASN A 94 -8.08 18.39 -7.38
CA ASN A 94 -7.25 17.83 -8.48
C ASN A 94 -6.71 16.42 -8.20
N TYR A 95 -6.97 15.86 -7.02
CA TYR A 95 -6.53 14.52 -6.61
C TYR A 95 -7.71 13.75 -6.01
N PRO A 96 -8.73 13.46 -6.84
CA PRO A 96 -9.99 12.94 -6.32
C PRO A 96 -9.87 11.50 -5.83
N HIS A 97 -8.87 10.73 -6.24
CA HIS A 97 -8.75 9.32 -5.86
C HIS A 97 -7.85 9.15 -4.64
N VAL A 98 -8.13 8.16 -3.79
CA VAL A 98 -7.30 7.87 -2.62
C VAL A 98 -7.02 6.39 -2.43
N LEU A 99 -5.77 6.09 -2.03
CA LEU A 99 -5.37 4.82 -1.44
C LEU A 99 -5.03 5.05 0.03
N VAL A 100 -5.57 4.21 0.91
CA VAL A 100 -5.26 4.21 2.33
C VAL A 100 -4.41 2.98 2.62
N MET A 101 -3.27 3.16 3.27
CA MET A 101 -2.30 2.09 3.54
C MET A 101 -1.82 2.15 5.00
N PRO A 102 -1.35 1.03 5.57
CA PRO A 102 -0.65 1.06 6.84
C PRO A 102 0.56 2.00 6.77
N ALA A 103 0.85 2.72 7.85
CA ALA A 103 2.10 3.47 7.93
C ALA A 103 3.29 2.50 7.94
N ALA A 104 4.28 2.79 7.10
CA ALA A 104 5.53 2.06 7.08
C ALA A 104 6.58 2.67 8.02
N ASP A 105 7.56 1.86 8.42
CA ASP A 105 8.67 2.32 9.25
C ASP A 105 9.56 3.26 8.43
N ARG A 106 10.05 2.79 7.27
CA ARG A 106 10.96 3.50 6.35
C ARG A 106 10.89 2.91 4.94
N SER A 107 11.31 3.68 3.93
CA SER A 107 11.65 3.13 2.61
C SER A 107 13.03 2.46 2.62
N LEU A 108 13.30 1.58 1.67
CA LEU A 108 14.61 0.95 1.50
C LEU A 108 15.70 2.00 1.20
N GLU A 109 15.36 3.08 0.50
CA GLU A 109 16.25 4.24 0.32
C GLU A 109 16.67 4.85 1.67
N ASP A 110 15.69 5.09 2.54
CA ASP A 110 15.93 5.67 3.87
C ASP A 110 16.71 4.73 4.77
N VAL A 111 16.44 3.42 4.71
CA VAL A 111 17.24 2.40 5.42
C VAL A 111 18.69 2.44 4.93
N PHE A 112 18.89 2.41 3.61
CA PHE A 112 20.23 2.42 3.02
C PHE A 112 21.04 3.67 3.40
N LEU A 113 20.43 4.87 3.28
CA LEU A 113 21.12 6.13 3.52
C LEU A 113 21.35 6.42 5.02
N LYS A 114 20.37 6.11 5.87
CA LYS A 114 20.37 6.55 7.27
C LYS A 114 20.80 5.48 8.27
N GLU A 115 20.63 4.20 7.95
CA GLU A 115 20.99 3.09 8.86
C GLU A 115 22.31 2.42 8.49
N ARG A 116 22.83 2.66 7.25
CA ARG A 116 24.09 2.09 6.75
C ARG A 116 24.22 0.59 7.06
N PRO A 117 23.29 -0.23 6.53
CA PRO A 117 23.23 -1.65 6.84
C PRO A 117 24.51 -2.37 6.42
N ASN A 118 24.92 -3.37 7.20
CA ASN A 118 26.02 -4.25 6.83
C ASN A 118 25.62 -5.28 5.76
N ASP A 119 26.59 -6.00 5.22
CA ASP A 119 26.40 -6.95 4.12
C ASP A 119 25.35 -8.02 4.42
N ASN A 120 25.27 -8.50 5.66
CA ASN A 120 24.28 -9.51 6.06
C ASN A 120 22.86 -8.93 6.06
N GLN A 121 22.69 -7.69 6.54
CA GLN A 121 21.42 -6.99 6.50
C GLN A 121 21.00 -6.69 5.06
N ILE A 122 21.94 -6.24 4.21
CA ILE A 122 21.69 -6.01 2.78
C ILE A 122 21.25 -7.30 2.10
N ARG A 123 21.95 -8.42 2.33
CA ARG A 123 21.59 -9.73 1.77
C ARG A 123 20.19 -10.16 2.21
N SER A 124 19.86 -10.00 3.48
CA SER A 124 18.53 -10.34 4.02
C SER A 124 17.42 -9.50 3.37
N MET A 125 17.63 -8.18 3.24
CA MET A 125 16.65 -7.30 2.58
C MET A 125 16.49 -7.61 1.10
N LEU A 126 17.59 -7.84 0.38
CA LEU A 126 17.54 -8.22 -1.04
C LEU A 126 16.83 -9.55 -1.24
N HIS A 127 17.03 -10.52 -0.34
CA HIS A 127 16.30 -11.78 -0.38
C HIS A 127 14.79 -11.56 -0.26
N GLN A 128 14.34 -10.74 0.69
CA GLN A 128 12.91 -10.43 0.84
C GLN A 128 12.33 -9.68 -0.36
N VAL A 129 13.10 -8.77 -0.97
CA VAL A 129 12.68 -8.10 -2.22
C VAL A 129 12.58 -9.11 -3.37
N ALA A 130 13.52 -10.05 -3.47
CA ALA A 130 13.48 -11.10 -4.48
C ALA A 130 12.28 -12.04 -4.30
N GLU A 131 11.95 -12.42 -3.06
CA GLU A 131 10.74 -13.19 -2.75
C GLU A 131 9.47 -12.42 -3.15
N ALA A 132 9.41 -11.11 -2.89
CA ALA A 132 8.26 -10.30 -3.27
C ALA A 132 8.10 -10.18 -4.80
N LEU A 133 9.22 -10.09 -5.53
CA LEU A 133 9.21 -10.12 -6.99
C LEU A 133 8.82 -11.49 -7.55
N ALA A 134 9.33 -12.57 -6.97
CA ALA A 134 8.94 -13.93 -7.34
C ALA A 134 7.43 -14.12 -7.15
N HIS A 135 6.88 -13.64 -6.04
CA HIS A 135 5.44 -13.64 -5.81
C HIS A 135 4.66 -12.85 -6.87
N LEU A 136 5.10 -11.64 -7.28
CA LEU A 136 4.47 -10.92 -8.39
C LEU A 136 4.49 -11.74 -9.69
N HIS A 137 5.64 -12.34 -9.99
CA HIS A 137 5.84 -13.13 -11.20
C HIS A 137 4.98 -14.40 -11.23
N ASP A 138 4.79 -15.06 -10.09
CA ASP A 138 3.89 -16.22 -9.96
C ASP A 138 2.43 -15.86 -10.25
N HIS A 139 2.07 -14.58 -10.07
CA HIS A 139 0.76 -14.01 -10.42
C HIS A 139 0.73 -13.38 -11.83
N GLY A 140 1.79 -13.56 -12.62
CA GLY A 140 1.87 -13.04 -13.99
C GLY A 140 2.07 -11.52 -14.08
N VAL A 141 2.50 -10.86 -13.01
CA VAL A 141 2.65 -9.41 -12.91
C VAL A 141 4.12 -9.00 -12.93
N VAL A 142 4.48 -8.05 -13.79
CA VAL A 142 5.74 -7.32 -13.75
C VAL A 142 5.49 -5.99 -13.02
N HIS A 143 6.31 -5.66 -12.02
CA HIS A 143 6.16 -4.37 -11.30
C HIS A 143 6.34 -3.15 -12.21
N GLY A 144 7.29 -3.18 -13.15
CA GLY A 144 7.51 -2.11 -14.15
C GLY A 144 8.32 -0.89 -13.70
N ASP A 145 8.41 -0.60 -12.39
CA ASP A 145 9.18 0.54 -11.85
C ASP A 145 9.81 0.20 -10.47
N LEU A 146 10.56 -0.90 -10.41
CA LEU A 146 11.23 -1.30 -9.17
C LEU A 146 12.40 -0.38 -8.86
N LYS A 147 12.32 0.30 -7.72
CA LYS A 147 13.39 1.17 -7.18
C LYS A 147 13.37 1.15 -5.65
N LYS A 148 14.45 1.61 -5.01
CA LYS A 148 14.57 1.66 -3.54
C LYS A 148 13.44 2.45 -2.84
N LEU A 149 12.82 3.41 -3.53
CA LEU A 149 11.68 4.17 -3.02
C LEU A 149 10.37 3.37 -3.03
N ASN A 150 10.26 2.35 -3.89
CA ASN A 150 9.08 1.51 -4.06
C ASN A 150 9.14 0.23 -3.21
N VAL A 151 10.06 0.21 -2.23
CA VAL A 151 10.20 -0.86 -1.24
C VAL A 151 10.11 -0.23 0.15
N LEU A 152 9.17 -0.69 0.97
CA LEU A 152 8.97 -0.22 2.33
C LEU A 152 9.27 -1.32 3.35
N ARG A 153 9.89 -0.94 4.47
CA ARG A 153 9.98 -1.78 5.66
C ARG A 153 8.75 -1.57 6.52
N VAL A 154 8.01 -2.66 6.76
CA VAL A 154 6.83 -2.68 7.63
C VAL A 154 6.92 -3.89 8.55
N ASN A 155 7.00 -3.66 9.86
CA ASN A 155 7.15 -4.72 10.86
C ASN A 155 8.36 -5.62 10.55
N HIS A 156 9.51 -5.01 10.27
CA HIS A 156 10.78 -5.68 9.93
C HIS A 156 10.81 -6.48 8.61
N ARG A 157 9.77 -6.39 7.77
CA ARG A 157 9.72 -7.05 6.46
C ARG A 157 9.68 -6.02 5.32
N MET A 158 10.43 -6.29 4.25
CA MET A 158 10.37 -5.53 2.99
C MET A 158 9.09 -5.88 2.23
N ARG A 159 8.38 -4.86 1.76
CA ARG A 159 7.17 -5.00 0.95
C ARG A 159 7.21 -4.02 -0.22
N LEU A 160 6.73 -4.45 -1.37
CA LEU A 160 6.59 -3.62 -2.56
C LEU A 160 5.41 -2.67 -2.43
N ILE A 161 5.54 -1.50 -3.05
CA ILE A 161 4.48 -0.51 -3.23
C ILE A 161 4.53 0.01 -4.67
N ASP A 162 3.55 0.84 -5.04
CA ASP A 162 3.54 1.58 -6.30
C ASP A 162 3.36 0.68 -7.53
N MET A 163 2.17 0.11 -7.66
CA MET A 163 1.81 -0.79 -8.76
C MET A 163 1.24 -0.03 -9.99
N ASP A 164 1.48 1.28 -10.08
CA ASP A 164 0.93 2.12 -11.14
C ASP A 164 1.58 1.88 -12.52
N ALA A 165 2.81 1.36 -12.53
CA ALA A 165 3.55 0.88 -13.71
C ALA A 165 3.44 -0.64 -13.92
N ALA A 166 2.67 -1.34 -13.08
CA ALA A 166 2.57 -2.78 -13.16
C ALA A 166 1.83 -3.22 -14.41
N THR A 167 2.29 -4.32 -15.01
CA THR A 167 1.73 -4.86 -16.25
C THR A 167 1.74 -6.38 -16.24
N PRO A 168 0.79 -7.04 -16.92
CA PRO A 168 0.84 -8.47 -17.15
C PRO A 168 2.06 -8.87 -17.98
N PHE A 169 2.53 -10.11 -17.87
CA PHE A 169 3.55 -10.65 -18.78
C PHE A 169 3.15 -10.49 -20.25
N GLY A 170 4.10 -10.04 -21.07
CA GLY A 170 3.91 -9.85 -22.51
C GLY A 170 3.21 -8.55 -22.90
N ALA A 171 2.66 -7.79 -21.95
CA ALA A 171 2.22 -6.43 -22.22
C ALA A 171 3.42 -5.48 -22.40
N PRO A 172 3.29 -4.37 -23.15
CA PRO A 172 4.35 -3.39 -23.29
C PRO A 172 4.79 -2.84 -21.92
N VAL A 173 6.02 -3.13 -21.53
CA VAL A 173 6.68 -2.54 -20.37
C VAL A 173 7.33 -1.26 -20.87
N GLY A 174 6.88 -0.08 -20.45
CA GLY A 174 7.18 1.10 -21.29
C GLY A 174 6.66 2.45 -20.85
N ALA A 175 5.39 2.49 -20.47
CA ALA A 175 4.62 3.73 -20.54
C ALA A 175 5.00 4.77 -19.47
N LYS A 176 5.60 4.34 -18.35
CA LYS A 176 6.05 5.21 -17.25
C LYS A 176 7.30 4.61 -16.63
N PHE A 177 8.45 5.26 -16.82
CA PHE A 177 9.69 4.89 -16.13
C PHE A 177 10.25 6.11 -15.41
N SER A 178 10.85 5.85 -14.24
CA SER A 178 11.83 6.77 -13.67
C SER A 178 13.14 6.62 -14.44
N SER A 179 13.74 7.73 -14.90
CA SER A 179 14.86 7.82 -15.85
C SER A 179 16.18 7.11 -15.47
N GLY A 180 16.23 6.36 -14.36
CA GLY A 180 17.46 5.81 -13.79
C GLY A 180 17.67 4.30 -13.97
N SER A 181 16.70 3.53 -14.48
CA SER A 181 16.85 2.06 -14.57
C SER A 181 16.04 1.49 -15.74
N LEU A 182 16.59 1.57 -16.96
CA LEU A 182 16.04 0.87 -18.12
C LEU A 182 16.82 -0.43 -18.36
N PRO A 183 16.16 -1.60 -18.37
CA PRO A 183 16.81 -2.80 -18.86
C PRO A 183 17.07 -2.65 -20.37
N PRO A 184 18.20 -3.18 -20.88
CA PRO A 184 18.62 -2.97 -22.27
C PRO A 184 17.66 -3.57 -23.33
N GLY A 185 16.68 -4.38 -22.91
CA GLY A 185 15.68 -5.00 -23.79
C GLY A 185 14.33 -4.27 -23.88
N THR A 186 14.15 -3.11 -23.23
CA THR A 186 12.90 -2.36 -23.33
C THR A 186 12.74 -1.78 -24.73
N VAL A 187 11.74 -2.25 -25.48
CA VAL A 187 11.36 -1.68 -26.78
C VAL A 187 10.43 -0.49 -26.52
N LEU A 188 10.87 0.71 -26.90
CA LEU A 188 10.08 1.95 -26.86
C LEU A 188 9.03 1.98 -27.97
#